data_AF-A0A7J8X763-F1
#
_entry.id   AF-A0A7J8X763-F1
#
_cell.length_a   1.000
_cell.length_b   1.000
_cell.length_c   1.000
_cell.angle_alpha   90.00
_cell.angle_beta   90.00
_cell.angle_gamma   90.00
#
_symmetry.space_group_name_H-M   'P 1'
#
loop_
_entity.id
_entity.type
_entity.pdbx_description
1 polymer ?
#
loop_
_entity_poly.entity_id
_entity_poly.type
_entity_poly.pdbx_seq_one_letter_code
_entity_poly.pdbx_strand_id
1 'polypeptide(L)'
;MAQPHFLCMLLFLVLSSATACDRCVHQSKASYFSDAAASCNLLPTGACGYGSLALTISGGHLAAGVSSLYKQGAGCGACFQIRCKDSKLCSSEGTKVTLTDLNHNNQTDFVLTSRAFMAMANKG
;
A
#
# COMPACT_ATOMS: atom_id res chain seq x y z
N MET A 1 30.66 -13.37 -34.24
CA MET A 1 29.51 -14.30 -34.22
C MET A 1 29.10 -14.47 -32.76
N ALA A 2 27.98 -13.89 -32.35
CA ALA A 2 27.51 -13.99 -30.97
C ALA A 2 26.99 -15.42 -30.71
N GLN A 3 27.48 -16.05 -29.64
CA GLN A 3 27.16 -17.44 -29.31
C GLN A 3 25.68 -17.57 -28.92
N PRO A 4 24.92 -18.57 -29.41
CA PRO A 4 23.47 -18.69 -29.20
C PRO A 4 23.05 -18.74 -27.73
N HIS A 5 23.94 -19.20 -26.84
CA HIS A 5 23.76 -19.17 -25.39
C HIS A 5 23.70 -17.75 -24.81
N PHE A 6 24.49 -16.81 -25.36
CA PHE A 6 24.51 -15.42 -24.90
C PHE A 6 23.21 -14.71 -25.30
N LEU A 7 22.69 -15.01 -26.50
CA LEU A 7 21.40 -14.51 -26.97
C LEU A 7 20.24 -15.05 -26.12
N CYS A 8 20.30 -16.32 -25.72
CA CYS A 8 19.30 -16.96 -24.87
C CYS A 8 19.29 -16.36 -23.45
N MET A 9 20.48 -16.18 -22.84
CA MET A 9 20.61 -15.53 -21.52
C MET A 9 20.13 -14.07 -21.54
N LEU A 10 20.45 -13.31 -22.58
CA LEU A 10 19.91 -11.95 -22.78
C LEU A 10 18.38 -11.97 -22.92
N LEU A 11 17.81 -12.94 -23.65
CA LEU A 11 16.36 -13.09 -23.78
C LEU A 11 15.70 -13.37 -22.41
N PHE A 12 16.28 -14.25 -21.59
CA PHE A 12 15.77 -14.56 -20.24
C PHE A 12 15.84 -13.36 -19.28
N LEU A 13 16.90 -12.55 -19.37
CA LEU A 13 17.05 -11.30 -18.61
C LEU A 13 15.99 -10.26 -19.00
N VAL A 14 15.70 -10.12 -20.30
CA VAL A 14 14.68 -9.19 -20.80
C VAL A 14 13.26 -9.65 -20.43
N LEU A 15 12.96 -10.96 -20.46
CA LEU A 15 11.67 -11.48 -20.01
C LEU A 15 11.44 -11.32 -18.50
N SER A 16 12.50 -11.46 -17.68
CA SER A 16 12.40 -11.37 -16.21
C SER A 16 12.10 -9.95 -15.71
N SER A 17 12.55 -8.93 -16.44
CA SER A 17 12.27 -7.54 -16.10
C SER A 17 10.83 -7.12 -16.42
N ALA A 18 10.17 -7.79 -17.37
CA ALA A 18 8.78 -7.51 -17.73
C ALA A 18 7.76 -7.96 -16.66
N THR A 19 8.10 -8.96 -15.83
CA THR A 19 7.21 -9.51 -14.80
C THR A 19 7.40 -8.87 -13.42
N ALA A 20 8.57 -8.27 -13.17
CA ALA A 20 8.90 -7.58 -11.92
C ALA A 20 8.69 -6.07 -12.04
N CYS A 21 7.44 -5.65 -12.23
CA CYS A 21 7.09 -4.23 -12.30
C CYS A 21 6.62 -3.73 -10.93
N ASP A 22 7.54 -3.22 -10.11
CA ASP A 22 7.22 -2.60 -8.80
C ASP A 22 6.31 -1.36 -8.91
N ARG A 23 6.14 -0.82 -10.12
CA ARG A 23 5.29 0.35 -10.42
C ARG A 23 3.93 -0.01 -11.00
N CYS A 24 3.63 -1.29 -11.20
CA CYS A 24 2.38 -1.70 -11.82
C CYS A 24 1.24 -1.68 -10.79
N VAL A 25 0.03 -1.36 -11.26
CA VAL A 25 -1.14 -1.30 -10.39
C VAL A 25 -1.58 -2.72 -10.04
N HIS A 26 -1.59 -3.03 -8.75
CA HIS A 26 -2.08 -4.29 -8.24
C HIS A 26 -3.54 -4.19 -7.80
N GLN A 27 -4.31 -5.21 -8.16
CA GLN A 27 -5.68 -5.36 -7.69
C GLN A 27 -5.65 -5.73 -6.21
N SER A 28 -6.32 -4.94 -5.38
CA SER A 28 -6.27 -5.07 -3.94
C SER A 28 -7.62 -4.71 -3.33
N LYS A 29 -7.87 -5.19 -2.10
CA LYS A 29 -9.04 -4.81 -1.30
C LYS A 29 -8.62 -3.91 -0.14
N ALA A 30 -9.25 -2.75 -0.05
CA ALA A 30 -9.09 -1.83 1.07
C ALA A 30 -10.40 -1.70 1.86
N SER A 31 -10.29 -1.61 3.19
CA SER A 31 -11.36 -1.20 4.09
C SER A 31 -10.92 0.02 4.89
N TYR A 32 -11.81 0.52 5.75
CA TYR A 32 -11.49 1.59 6.68
C TYR A 32 -12.19 1.35 8.02
N PHE A 33 -11.67 1.93 9.09
CA PHE A 33 -12.41 2.07 10.33
C PHE A 33 -12.96 3.49 10.43
N SER A 34 -14.20 3.61 10.92
CA SER A 34 -14.87 4.87 11.24
C SER A 34 -14.59 5.33 12.67
N ASP A 35 -13.98 4.47 13.49
CA ASP A 35 -13.87 4.69 14.92
C ASP A 35 -12.57 5.42 15.30
N ALA A 36 -12.70 6.48 16.08
CA ALA A 36 -11.56 7.20 16.65
C ALA A 36 -10.71 6.27 17.54
N ALA A 37 -11.34 5.28 18.19
CA ALA A 37 -10.65 4.26 18.98
C ALA A 37 -9.78 3.32 18.11
N ALA A 38 -10.25 2.92 16.92
CA ALA A 38 -9.47 2.12 15.97
C ALA A 38 -8.34 2.94 15.33
N SER A 39 -8.57 4.24 15.11
CA SER A 39 -7.50 5.20 14.79
C SER A 39 -6.43 5.18 15.88
N CYS A 40 -6.86 5.21 17.15
CA CYS A 40 -6.01 5.06 18.33
C CYS A 40 -5.38 3.67 18.51
N ASN A 41 -5.66 2.65 17.69
CA ASN A 41 -4.88 1.39 17.73
C ASN A 41 -3.72 1.44 16.72
N LEU A 42 -3.94 2.06 15.55
CA LEU A 42 -2.87 2.34 14.59
C LEU A 42 -1.86 3.37 15.11
N LEU A 43 -2.28 4.25 16.04
CA LEU A 43 -1.53 5.44 16.42
C LEU A 43 -0.49 5.20 17.53
N PRO A 44 -0.80 4.72 18.75
CA PRO A 44 0.16 4.51 19.82
C PRO A 44 0.79 3.11 19.83
N THR A 45 0.14 2.11 19.20
CA THR A 45 0.47 0.67 19.35
C THR A 45 0.63 -0.10 18.03
N GLY A 46 0.58 0.59 16.88
CA GLY A 46 0.72 -0.07 15.59
C GLY A 46 2.02 -0.90 15.52
N ALA A 47 2.00 -2.01 14.79
CA ALA A 47 3.11 -2.97 14.72
C ALA A 47 4.46 -2.35 14.30
N CYS A 48 4.45 -1.20 13.63
CA CYS A 48 5.66 -0.46 13.27
C CYS A 48 6.26 0.41 14.40
N GLY A 49 5.55 0.58 15.51
CA GLY A 49 6.06 1.27 16.70
C GLY A 49 6.26 2.79 16.56
N TYR A 50 5.68 3.44 15.54
CA TYR A 50 5.87 4.88 15.32
C TYR A 50 5.19 5.76 16.39
N GLY A 51 4.17 5.25 17.08
CA GLY A 51 3.42 6.08 18.02
C GLY A 51 2.76 7.28 17.31
N SER A 52 2.59 8.37 18.05
CA SER A 52 2.01 9.61 17.51
C SER A 52 2.77 10.19 16.30
N LEU A 53 4.05 9.84 16.12
CA LEU A 53 4.85 10.26 14.96
C LEU A 53 4.22 9.80 13.63
N ALA A 54 3.47 8.68 13.64
CA ALA A 54 2.75 8.18 12.47
C ALA A 54 1.89 9.25 11.80
N LEU A 55 1.19 10.08 12.58
CA LEU A 55 0.36 11.18 12.04
C LEU A 55 1.20 12.22 11.32
N THR A 56 2.32 12.61 11.93
CA THR A 56 3.19 13.66 11.41
C THR A 56 3.84 13.22 10.10
N ILE A 57 4.35 11.98 10.02
CA ILE A 57 5.03 11.48 8.82
C ILE A 57 4.09 11.21 7.65
N SER A 58 2.80 10.94 7.92
CA SER A 58 1.81 10.58 6.89
C SER A 58 0.76 11.66 6.61
N GLY A 59 0.74 12.75 7.38
CA GLY A 59 -0.38 13.70 7.39
C GLY A 59 -1.71 13.07 7.83
N GLY A 60 -1.65 11.97 8.59
CA GLY A 60 -2.80 11.15 8.99
C GLY A 60 -3.34 10.22 7.90
N HIS A 61 -2.58 9.97 6.83
CA HIS A 61 -2.93 8.97 5.81
C HIS A 61 -2.27 7.63 6.12
N LEU A 62 -2.80 6.94 7.12
CA LEU A 62 -2.24 5.68 7.61
C LEU A 62 -2.92 4.46 6.99
N ALA A 63 -2.15 3.37 6.92
CA ALA A 63 -2.62 2.05 6.55
C ALA A 63 -2.03 0.95 7.45
N ALA A 64 -2.87 -0.02 7.83
CA ALA A 64 -2.43 -1.34 8.24
C ALA A 64 -2.46 -2.27 7.02
N GLY A 65 -1.42 -3.07 6.81
CA GLY A 65 -1.30 -3.94 5.64
C GLY A 65 -1.15 -5.40 6.02
N VAL A 66 -1.58 -6.31 5.15
CA VAL A 66 -1.40 -7.76 5.36
C VAL A 66 0.07 -8.16 5.48
N SER A 67 0.33 -9.35 6.01
CA SER A 67 1.70 -9.86 6.27
C SER A 67 2.65 -9.75 5.07
N SER A 68 2.16 -9.91 3.83
CA SER A 68 2.97 -9.78 2.61
C SER A 68 3.43 -8.35 2.30
N LEU A 69 2.67 -7.34 2.77
CA LEU A 69 3.01 -5.93 2.68
C LEU A 69 3.84 -5.48 3.89
N TYR A 70 3.47 -5.93 5.09
CA TYR A 70 4.19 -5.64 6.33
C TYR A 70 5.61 -6.24 6.35
N LYS A 71 5.79 -7.41 5.73
CA LYS A 71 7.10 -8.08 5.55
C LYS A 71 7.91 -8.19 6.85
N GLN A 72 7.28 -8.67 7.92
CA GLN A 72 7.90 -8.76 9.25
C GLN A 72 8.51 -7.43 9.74
N GLY A 73 7.88 -6.30 9.37
CA GLY A 73 8.33 -4.96 9.73
C GLY A 73 9.18 -4.27 8.65
N ALA A 74 9.73 -5.00 7.68
CA ALA A 74 10.51 -4.38 6.60
C ALA A 74 9.67 -3.46 5.69
N GLY A 75 8.34 -3.62 5.69
CA GLY A 75 7.41 -2.73 4.99
C GLY A 75 7.05 -1.46 5.77
N CYS A 76 7.44 -1.32 7.03
CA CYS A 76 7.09 -0.14 7.83
C CYS A 76 7.64 1.14 7.19
N GLY A 77 6.76 2.15 7.07
CA GLY A 77 7.09 3.41 6.42
C GLY A 77 6.99 3.39 4.89
N ALA A 78 6.75 2.22 4.27
CA ALA A 78 6.49 2.14 2.84
C ALA A 78 5.26 2.97 2.46
N CYS A 79 5.33 3.63 1.31
CA CYS A 79 4.26 4.47 0.79
C CYS A 79 3.57 3.78 -0.39
N PHE A 80 2.24 3.75 -0.37
CA PHE A 80 1.42 3.16 -1.42
C PHE A 80 0.50 4.22 -2.01
N GLN A 81 0.42 4.28 -3.35
CA GLN A 81 -0.61 5.03 -4.04
C GLN A 81 -1.84 4.13 -4.21
N ILE A 82 -2.93 4.45 -3.53
CA ILE A 82 -4.17 3.68 -3.58
C ILE A 82 -5.18 4.44 -4.44
N ARG A 83 -5.75 3.74 -5.43
CA ARG A 83 -6.81 4.26 -6.31
C ARG A 83 -8.02 3.36 -6.20
N CYS A 84 -9.18 3.99 -6.08
CA CYS A 84 -10.46 3.30 -6.14
C CYS A 84 -10.86 3.07 -7.60
N LYS A 85 -11.58 1.98 -7.85
CA LYS A 85 -11.94 1.54 -9.22
C LYS A 85 -13.14 2.27 -9.81
N ASP A 86 -14.08 2.68 -8.96
CA ASP A 86 -15.31 3.31 -9.42
C ASP A 86 -15.07 4.80 -9.67
N SER A 87 -14.89 5.15 -10.93
CA SER A 87 -14.63 6.54 -11.37
C SER A 87 -15.81 7.49 -11.12
N LYS A 88 -17.03 6.97 -10.88
CA LYS A 88 -18.17 7.83 -10.52
C LYS A 88 -18.04 8.34 -9.09
N LEU A 89 -17.41 7.57 -8.22
CA LEU A 89 -17.24 7.88 -6.81
C LEU A 89 -15.86 8.49 -6.51
N CYS A 90 -14.84 8.09 -7.27
CA CYS A 90 -13.45 8.26 -6.89
C CYS A 90 -12.66 9.08 -7.92
N SER A 91 -11.74 9.91 -7.42
CA SER A 91 -10.81 10.66 -8.24
C SER A 91 -9.77 9.74 -8.89
N SER A 92 -9.26 10.14 -10.06
CA SER A 92 -8.18 9.41 -10.76
C SER A 92 -6.85 9.43 -10.01
N GLU A 93 -6.64 10.47 -9.19
CA GLU A 93 -5.43 10.61 -8.39
C GLU A 93 -5.34 9.54 -7.30
N GLY A 94 -6.44 9.34 -6.56
CA GLY A 94 -6.47 8.49 -5.38
C GLY A 94 -5.78 9.15 -4.18
N THR A 95 -5.20 8.32 -3.29
CA THR A 95 -4.52 8.80 -2.07
C THR A 95 -3.20 8.07 -1.85
N LYS A 96 -2.20 8.80 -1.35
CA LYS A 96 -0.98 8.18 -0.83
C LYS A 96 -1.18 7.80 0.64
N VAL A 97 -0.79 6.60 1.02
CA VAL A 97 -0.83 6.13 2.41
C VAL A 97 0.52 5.61 2.85
N THR A 98 0.79 5.69 4.16
CA THR A 98 1.98 5.13 4.79
C THR A 98 1.60 3.88 5.58
N LEU A 99 2.34 2.79 5.36
CA LEU A 99 2.17 1.56 6.12
C LEU A 99 2.74 1.72 7.53
N THR A 100 1.88 1.65 8.54
CA THR A 100 2.26 1.86 9.95
C THR A 100 1.85 0.73 10.88
N ASP A 101 1.14 -0.27 10.37
CA ASP A 101 0.61 -1.36 11.18
C ASP A 101 0.43 -2.66 10.37
N LEU A 102 0.21 -3.76 11.07
CA LEU A 102 -0.05 -5.09 10.52
C LEU A 102 -1.56 -5.39 10.58
N ASN A 103 -2.13 -5.77 9.46
CA ASN A 103 -3.45 -6.38 9.42
C ASN A 103 -3.31 -7.91 9.36
N HIS A 104 -3.86 -8.62 10.34
CA HIS A 104 -3.85 -10.08 10.38
C HIS A 104 -4.92 -10.73 9.48
N ASN A 105 -5.84 -9.94 8.90
CA ASN A 105 -6.90 -10.44 8.03
C ASN A 105 -6.47 -10.43 6.55
N ASN A 106 -6.20 -11.62 5.99
CA ASN A 106 -5.78 -11.80 4.60
C ASN A 106 -6.88 -11.54 3.54
N GLN A 107 -8.12 -11.25 3.93
CA GLN A 107 -9.17 -10.91 2.98
C GLN A 107 -9.16 -9.43 2.57
N THR A 108 -8.49 -8.58 3.35
CA THR A 108 -8.41 -7.13 3.11
C THR A 108 -6.96 -6.72 3.18
N ASP A 109 -6.34 -6.39 2.05
CA ASP A 109 -4.90 -6.11 2.01
C ASP A 109 -4.54 -4.85 2.78
N PHE A 110 -5.41 -3.84 2.77
CA PHE A 110 -5.22 -2.56 3.45
C PHE A 110 -6.41 -2.19 4.33
N VAL A 111 -6.13 -1.79 5.57
CA VAL A 111 -7.11 -1.11 6.44
C VAL A 111 -6.65 0.33 6.61
N LEU A 112 -7.44 1.26 6.10
CA LEU A 112 -7.11 2.67 6.03
C LEU A 112 -7.75 3.46 7.16
N THR A 113 -7.11 4.57 7.54
CA THR A 113 -7.80 5.63 8.27
C THR A 113 -8.96 6.20 7.45
N SER A 114 -10.03 6.65 8.10
CA SER A 114 -11.17 7.25 7.39
C SER A 114 -10.74 8.45 6.54
N ARG A 115 -9.77 9.24 7.02
CA ARG A 115 -9.15 10.33 6.25
C ARG A 115 -8.57 9.82 4.94
N ALA A 116 -7.71 8.79 4.98
CA ALA A 116 -7.14 8.20 3.78
C ALA A 116 -8.21 7.62 2.86
N PHE A 117 -9.17 6.87 3.40
CA PHE A 117 -10.20 6.26 2.58
C PHE A 117 -11.06 7.29 1.83
N MET A 118 -11.50 8.34 2.52
CA MET A 118 -12.29 9.41 1.93
C MET A 118 -11.49 10.28 0.95
N ALA A 119 -10.17 10.42 1.13
CA ALA A 119 -9.32 11.18 0.23
C ALA A 119 -9.28 10.62 -1.20
N MET A 120 -9.72 9.37 -1.42
CA MET A 120 -9.87 8.81 -2.76
C MET A 120 -11.10 9.35 -3.52
N ALA A 121 -12.09 9.90 -2.83
CA ALA A 121 -13.35 10.33 -3.43
C ALA A 121 -13.16 11.49 -4.42
N ASN A 122 -14.12 11.66 -5.33
CA ASN A 122 -14.23 12.87 -6.14
C ASN A 122 -14.40 14.09 -5.23
N LYS A 123 -13.86 15.24 -5.67
CA LYS A 123 -14.13 16.51 -4.99
C LYS A 123 -15.61 16.85 -5.19
N GLY A 124 -16.30 17.13 -4.09
CA GLY A 124 -17.66 17.68 -4.10
C GLY A 124 -17.70 19.13 -4.55
#